data_AF-A0A2V9S629-F1
#
_entry.id   AF-A0A2V9S629-F1
#
_cell.length_a   1.000
_cell.length_b   1.000
_cell.length_c   1.000
_cell.angle_alpha   90.00
_cell.angle_beta   90.00
_cell.angle_gamma   90.00
#
_symmetry.space_group_name_H-M   'P 1'
#
loop_
_entity.id
_entity.type
_entity.pdbx_description
1 polymer ?
#
loop_
_entity_poly.entity_id
_entity_poly.type
_entity_poly.pdbx_seq_one_letter_code
_entity_poly.pdbx_strand_id
1 'polypeptide(L)'
;MNWIADRLRKQTDSKESGPQSVQRGYDSEARRLWSRFVQGFERDLDAYRQQKGNADLQRVSEFGCRVSNPAANTAVTVAADMSDQTIRYAYEPLAKATAVPEDGILTIRKAGRSLELYSADQKLTLEEARRLILEPLLFPTLPDDLEATVT
;
A
#
# COMPACT_ATOMS: atom_id res chain seq x y z
N MET A 1 21.86 38.01 -1.78
CA MET A 1 21.85 36.86 -0.85
C MET A 1 21.32 35.65 -1.60
N ASN A 2 22.13 34.60 -1.75
CA ASN A 2 21.83 33.44 -2.58
C ASN A 2 21.21 32.33 -1.71
N TRP A 3 19.94 32.00 -1.95
CA TRP A 3 19.17 30.99 -1.19
C TRP A 3 19.80 29.59 -1.22
N ILE A 4 20.63 29.31 -2.22
CA ILE A 4 21.39 28.07 -2.37
C ILE A 4 22.48 27.95 -1.29
N ALA A 5 23.16 29.06 -0.97
CA ALA A 5 24.18 29.09 0.08
C ALA A 5 23.56 28.91 1.48
N ASP A 6 22.36 29.46 1.69
CA ASP A 6 21.61 29.29 2.93
C ASP A 6 21.16 27.84 3.14
N ARG A 7 20.79 27.16 2.05
CA ARG A 7 20.39 25.74 2.07
C ARG A 7 21.57 24.80 2.35
N LEU A 8 22.74 25.05 1.75
CA LEU A 8 23.95 24.27 2.03
C LEU A 8 24.42 24.45 3.48
N ARG A 9 24.36 25.67 4.01
CA ARG A 9 24.79 25.95 5.39
C ARG A 9 23.90 25.27 6.43
N LYS A 10 22.59 25.17 6.18
CA LYS A 10 21.64 24.40 7.04
C LYS A 10 21.89 22.90 7.00
N GLN A 11 22.48 22.38 5.91
CA GLN A 11 22.82 20.96 5.78
C GLN A 11 24.04 20.58 6.64
N THR A 12 24.99 21.50 6.84
CA THR A 12 26.21 21.25 7.62
C THR A 12 26.00 21.40 9.14
N ASP A 13 25.01 22.19 9.56
CA ASP A 13 24.70 22.44 10.98
C ASP A 13 23.86 21.32 11.63
N SER A 14 23.29 20.42 10.81
CA SER A 14 22.50 19.27 11.30
C SER A 14 23.39 18.08 11.65
N LYS A 15 24.27 18.24 12.63
CA LYS A 15 25.04 17.13 13.19
C LYS A 15 25.07 17.21 14.71
N GLU A 16 24.01 16.71 15.37
CA GLU A 16 24.13 16.06 16.67
C GLU A 16 22.81 15.39 17.12
N SER A 17 22.68 14.10 16.78
CA SER A 17 22.05 13.02 17.58
C SER A 17 22.35 11.71 16.84
N GLY A 18 23.00 10.75 17.50
CA GLY A 18 23.66 9.61 16.85
C GLY A 18 22.78 8.76 15.89
N PRO A 19 23.37 8.12 14.87
CA PRO A 19 22.64 7.42 13.80
C PRO A 19 21.83 6.21 14.30
N GLN A 20 22.15 5.65 15.47
CA GLN A 20 21.54 4.39 15.93
C GLN A 20 20.15 4.55 16.58
N SER A 21 19.84 5.70 17.19
CA SER A 21 18.54 5.92 17.85
C SER A 21 17.46 6.33 16.84
N VAL A 22 17.82 7.09 15.82
CA VAL A 22 16.92 7.54 14.74
C VAL A 22 16.50 6.37 13.85
N GLN A 23 17.44 5.48 13.50
CA GLN A 23 17.18 4.28 12.69
C GLN A 23 16.24 3.31 13.43
N ARG A 24 16.52 3.04 14.72
CA ARG A 24 15.73 2.10 15.54
C ARG A 24 14.29 2.61 15.76
N GLY A 25 14.11 3.92 15.91
CA GLY A 25 12.78 4.55 15.96
C GLY A 25 12.00 4.34 14.67
N TYR A 26 12.64 4.61 13.52
CA TYR A 26 12.05 4.42 12.21
C TYR A 26 11.60 2.97 11.94
N ASP A 27 12.46 1.98 12.23
CA ASP A 27 12.11 0.56 12.05
C ASP A 27 10.88 0.14 12.86
N SER A 28 10.76 0.65 14.11
CA SER A 28 9.62 0.35 14.96
C SER A 28 8.32 0.99 14.45
N GLU A 29 8.39 2.21 13.90
CA GLU A 29 7.24 2.90 13.33
C GLU A 29 6.81 2.28 12.00
N ALA A 30 7.76 1.86 11.18
CA ALA A 30 7.53 1.18 9.91
C ALA A 30 6.81 -0.16 10.12
N ARG A 31 7.28 -0.96 11.10
CA ARG A 31 6.60 -2.19 11.55
C ARG A 31 5.19 -1.91 12.04
N ARG A 32 5.00 -0.84 12.82
CA ARG A 32 3.68 -0.45 13.33
C ARG A 32 2.75 -0.01 12.20
N LEU A 33 3.26 0.75 11.23
CA LEU A 33 2.50 1.17 10.05
C LEU A 33 2.03 -0.06 9.26
N TRP A 34 2.94 -0.99 8.96
CA TRP A 34 2.61 -2.22 8.25
C TRP A 34 1.59 -3.08 9.00
N SER A 35 1.79 -3.27 10.31
CA SER A 35 0.84 -4.02 11.14
C SER A 35 -0.56 -3.41 11.10
N ARG A 36 -0.68 -2.08 11.21
CA ARG A 36 -1.97 -1.38 11.07
C ARG A 36 -2.55 -1.50 9.66
N PHE A 37 -1.71 -1.52 8.64
CA PHE A 37 -2.13 -1.70 7.25
C PHE A 37 -2.75 -3.08 7.04
N VAL A 38 -2.07 -4.15 7.46
CA VAL A 38 -2.56 -5.54 7.33
C VAL A 38 -3.78 -5.80 8.21
N GLN A 39 -3.81 -5.29 9.45
CA GLN A 39 -5.01 -5.37 10.31
C GLN A 39 -6.22 -4.67 9.68
N GLY A 40 -5.97 -3.59 8.93
CA GLY A 40 -7.00 -2.91 8.15
C GLY A 40 -7.55 -3.82 7.06
N PHE A 41 -6.69 -4.52 6.30
CA PHE A 41 -7.16 -5.50 5.31
C PHE A 41 -7.97 -6.62 5.94
N GLU A 42 -7.52 -7.17 7.07
CA GLU A 42 -8.27 -8.22 7.78
C GLU A 42 -9.71 -7.74 8.12
N ARG A 43 -9.87 -6.50 8.58
CA ARG A 43 -11.18 -5.89 8.87
C ARG A 43 -12.02 -5.65 7.62
N ASP A 44 -11.42 -5.10 6.58
CA ASP A 44 -12.12 -4.79 5.33
C ASP A 44 -12.61 -6.07 4.64
N LEU A 45 -11.80 -7.14 4.69
CA LEU A 45 -12.15 -8.46 4.15
C LEU A 45 -13.19 -9.18 5.01
N ASP A 46 -13.15 -9.03 6.33
CA ASP A 46 -14.21 -9.54 7.21
C ASP A 46 -15.56 -8.89 6.88
N ALA A 47 -15.58 -7.56 6.73
CA ALA A 47 -16.78 -6.83 6.31
C ALA A 47 -17.28 -7.30 4.92
N TYR A 48 -16.39 -7.55 3.97
CA TYR A 48 -16.75 -8.08 2.66
C TYR A 48 -17.38 -9.50 2.75
N ARG A 49 -16.81 -10.38 3.58
CA ARG A 49 -17.34 -11.74 3.81
C ARG A 49 -18.71 -11.73 4.48
N GLN A 50 -18.95 -10.80 5.41
CA GLN A 50 -20.27 -10.61 6.02
C GLN A 50 -21.35 -10.26 4.99
N GLN A 51 -20.97 -9.64 3.87
CA GLN A 51 -21.84 -9.33 2.73
C GLN A 51 -21.91 -10.48 1.69
N LYS A 52 -21.56 -11.72 2.09
CA LYS A 52 -21.48 -12.92 1.22
C LYS A 52 -20.38 -12.87 0.14
N GLY A 53 -19.45 -11.93 0.23
CA GLY A 53 -18.25 -11.92 -0.61
C GLY A 53 -17.31 -13.07 -0.25
N ASN A 54 -16.46 -13.48 -1.19
CA ASN A 54 -15.44 -14.49 -0.96
C ASN A 54 -14.05 -13.94 -1.26
N ALA A 55 -13.29 -13.62 -0.21
CA ALA A 55 -11.89 -13.23 -0.34
C ALA A 55 -11.09 -13.82 0.82
N ASP A 56 -9.82 -14.14 0.57
CA ASP A 56 -8.91 -14.70 1.57
C ASP A 56 -7.63 -13.88 1.70
N LEU A 57 -7.10 -13.80 2.92
CA LEU A 57 -5.82 -13.14 3.22
C LEU A 57 -4.83 -14.17 3.75
N GLN A 58 -3.73 -14.31 3.03
CA GLN A 58 -2.62 -15.15 3.40
C GLN A 58 -1.40 -14.28 3.72
N ARG A 59 -0.73 -14.52 4.85
CA ARG A 59 0.57 -13.90 5.12
C ARG A 59 1.67 -14.66 4.38
N VAL A 60 2.47 -13.94 3.62
CA VAL A 60 3.55 -14.50 2.77
C VAL A 60 4.92 -14.26 3.41
N SER A 61 5.10 -13.13 4.10
CA SER A 61 6.32 -12.79 4.84
C SER A 61 6.02 -11.82 5.98
N GLU A 62 7.03 -11.41 6.74
CA GLU A 62 6.88 -10.39 7.80
C GLU A 62 6.26 -9.09 7.27
N PHE A 63 6.68 -8.69 6.07
CA PHE A 63 6.22 -7.49 5.38
C PHE A 63 5.46 -7.81 4.09
N GLY A 64 4.80 -8.97 4.04
CA GLY A 64 4.11 -9.41 2.83
C GLY A 64 2.82 -10.18 3.11
N CYS A 65 1.77 -9.85 2.38
CA CYS A 65 0.52 -10.58 2.36
C CYS A 65 0.00 -10.74 0.94
N ARG A 66 -0.88 -11.71 0.76
CA ARG A 66 -1.57 -12.00 -0.49
C ARG A 66 -3.06 -12.03 -0.18
N VAL A 67 -3.83 -11.30 -0.96
CA VAL A 67 -5.29 -11.31 -0.88
C VAL A 67 -5.83 -11.90 -2.17
N SER A 68 -6.63 -12.95 -2.07
CA SER A 68 -7.23 -13.60 -3.24
C SER A 68 -8.75 -13.48 -3.21
N ASN A 69 -9.35 -13.18 -4.36
CA ASN A 69 -10.79 -13.23 -4.57
C ASN A 69 -11.10 -14.29 -5.65
N PRO A 70 -11.48 -15.51 -5.24
CA PRO A 70 -11.82 -16.58 -6.19
C PRO A 70 -13.00 -16.22 -7.10
N ALA A 71 -13.97 -15.42 -6.62
CA ALA A 71 -15.11 -15.02 -7.44
C ALA A 71 -14.69 -14.09 -8.59
N ALA A 72 -13.68 -13.26 -8.37
CA ALA A 72 -13.07 -12.40 -9.39
C ALA A 72 -11.94 -13.07 -10.18
N ASN A 73 -11.61 -14.34 -9.90
CA ASN A 73 -10.45 -15.04 -10.45
C ASN A 73 -9.15 -14.24 -10.38
N THR A 74 -8.98 -13.40 -9.36
CA THR A 74 -7.86 -12.47 -9.23
C THR A 74 -7.30 -12.53 -7.80
N ALA A 75 -6.01 -12.30 -7.66
CA ALA A 75 -5.36 -12.05 -6.38
C ALA A 75 -4.45 -10.83 -6.48
N VAL A 76 -4.08 -10.28 -5.32
CA VAL A 76 -3.08 -9.23 -5.20
C VAL A 76 -2.06 -9.62 -4.15
N THR A 77 -0.79 -9.52 -4.49
CA THR A 77 0.32 -9.68 -3.56
C THR A 77 0.81 -8.30 -3.16
N VAL A 78 0.83 -8.02 -1.87
CA VAL A 78 1.28 -6.75 -1.29
C VAL A 78 2.54 -7.02 -0.47
N ALA A 79 3.63 -6.34 -0.81
CA ALA A 79 4.92 -6.47 -0.15
C ALA A 79 5.48 -5.09 0.18
N ALA A 80 5.87 -4.89 1.44
CA ALA A 80 6.49 -3.68 1.89
C ALA A 80 7.99 -3.85 2.07
N ASP A 81 8.75 -2.92 1.49
CA ASP A 81 10.18 -2.77 1.70
C ASP A 81 10.42 -1.54 2.56
N MET A 82 10.68 -1.76 3.85
CA MET A 82 10.89 -0.68 4.81
C MET A 82 12.21 0.05 4.60
N SER A 83 13.19 -0.62 3.98
CA SER A 83 14.50 -0.03 3.66
C SER A 83 14.37 0.92 2.47
N ASP A 84 13.63 0.49 1.45
CA ASP A 84 13.30 1.27 0.26
C ASP A 84 12.13 2.24 0.50
N GLN A 85 11.51 2.24 1.68
CA GLN A 85 10.37 3.11 2.02
C GLN A 85 9.19 2.91 1.07
N THR A 86 8.90 1.67 0.64
CA THR A 86 7.85 1.41 -0.35
C THR A 86 6.93 0.27 0.06
N ILE A 87 5.69 0.31 -0.45
CA ILE A 87 4.76 -0.82 -0.44
C ILE A 87 4.37 -1.07 -1.89
N ARG A 88 4.77 -2.21 -2.44
CA ARG A 88 4.44 -2.64 -3.79
C ARG A 88 3.25 -3.58 -3.74
N TYR A 89 2.34 -3.46 -4.68
CA TYR A 89 1.25 -4.39 -4.85
C TYR A 89 1.17 -4.82 -6.32
N ALA A 90 0.96 -6.11 -6.54
CA ALA A 90 0.89 -6.68 -7.87
C ALA A 90 -0.30 -7.62 -7.99
N TYR A 91 -1.09 -7.46 -9.05
CA TYR A 91 -2.25 -8.30 -9.31
C TYR A 91 -1.86 -9.51 -10.14
N GLU A 92 -2.48 -10.64 -9.84
CA GLU A 92 -2.23 -11.89 -10.55
C GLU A 92 -3.54 -12.62 -10.86
N PRO A 93 -3.67 -13.21 -12.05
CA PRO A 93 -4.84 -13.98 -12.41
C PRO A 93 -4.78 -15.36 -11.74
N LEU A 94 -5.91 -15.81 -11.18
CA LEU A 94 -6.07 -17.17 -10.67
C LEU A 94 -6.45 -18.16 -11.78
N ALA A 95 -7.08 -17.67 -12.86
CA ALA A 95 -7.47 -18.48 -14.03
C ALA A 95 -6.81 -17.95 -15.31
N LYS A 96 -6.56 -18.85 -16.27
CA LYS A 96 -6.05 -18.46 -17.59
C LYS A 96 -7.09 -17.59 -18.30
N ALA A 97 -6.67 -16.43 -18.79
CA ALA A 97 -7.48 -15.40 -19.47
C ALA A 97 -8.30 -14.44 -18.59
N THR A 98 -7.99 -14.31 -17.29
CA THR A 98 -8.53 -13.21 -16.48
C THR A 98 -7.73 -11.93 -16.69
N ALA A 99 -8.39 -10.85 -17.11
CA ALA A 99 -7.80 -9.52 -17.10
C ALA A 99 -7.65 -9.05 -15.64
N VAL A 100 -6.48 -8.54 -15.28
CA VAL A 100 -6.19 -8.07 -13.92
C VAL A 100 -5.91 -6.57 -13.91
N PRO A 101 -6.15 -5.89 -12.78
CA PRO A 101 -5.80 -4.47 -12.62
C PRO A 101 -4.30 -4.22 -12.75
N GLU A 102 -3.92 -2.94 -12.89
CA GLU A 102 -2.52 -2.54 -12.94
C GLU A 102 -1.85 -2.63 -11.57
N ASP A 103 -0.61 -3.09 -11.58
CA ASP A 103 0.28 -3.09 -10.43
C ASP A 103 0.61 -1.66 -9.99
N GLY A 104 1.08 -1.50 -8.75
CA GLY A 104 1.52 -0.19 -8.31
C GLY A 104 2.36 -0.16 -7.05
N ILE A 105 2.64 1.05 -6.62
CA ILE A 105 3.54 1.34 -5.53
C ILE A 105 3.03 2.51 -4.69
N LEU A 106 3.12 2.34 -3.38
CA LEU A 106 2.97 3.40 -2.40
C LEU A 106 4.35 3.74 -1.85
N THR A 107 4.60 5.02 -1.61
CA THR A 107 5.80 5.48 -0.93
C THR A 107 5.49 5.84 0.51
N ILE A 108 6.39 5.47 1.42
CA ILE A 108 6.35 5.80 2.83
C ILE A 108 7.26 7.00 3.04
N ARG A 109 6.72 8.11 3.54
CA ARG A 109 7.50 9.32 3.81
C ARG A 109 7.43 9.65 5.29
N LYS A 110 8.55 10.04 5.87
CA LYS A 110 8.60 10.52 7.24
C LYS A 110 8.15 11.98 7.30
N ALA A 111 7.06 12.24 8.01
CA ALA A 111 6.57 13.58 8.31
C ALA A 111 6.68 13.84 9.82
N GLY A 112 7.76 14.49 10.23
CA GLY A 112 8.05 14.75 11.65
C GLY A 112 8.28 13.45 12.44
N ARG A 113 7.33 13.12 13.32
CA ARG A 113 7.34 11.92 14.18
C ARG A 113 6.39 10.82 13.70
N SER A 114 5.92 10.89 12.45
CA SER A 114 4.98 9.93 11.90
C SER A 114 5.43 9.48 10.51
N LEU A 115 5.01 8.29 10.13
CA LEU A 115 5.12 7.79 8.77
C LEU A 115 3.79 7.98 8.04
N GLU A 116 3.87 8.48 6.81
CA GLU A 116 2.73 8.81 5.96
C GLU A 116 2.84 8.04 4.64
N LEU A 117 1.71 7.64 4.08
CA LEU A 117 1.64 6.94 2.79
C LEU A 117 1.34 7.93 1.68
N TYR A 118 1.94 7.68 0.52
CA TYR A 118 1.75 8.49 -0.67
C TYR A 118 1.57 7.62 -1.91
N SER A 119 0.67 8.04 -2.80
CA SER A 119 0.55 7.54 -4.17
C SER A 119 0.66 8.72 -5.12
N ALA A 120 1.54 8.66 -6.12
CA ALA A 120 1.75 9.74 -7.10
C ALA A 120 1.82 11.15 -6.47
N ASP A 121 2.64 11.30 -5.42
CA ASP A 121 2.81 12.53 -4.62
C ASP A 121 1.58 13.02 -3.83
N GLN A 122 0.47 12.29 -3.86
CA GLN A 122 -0.69 12.56 -3.03
C GLN A 122 -0.62 11.76 -1.74
N LYS A 123 -0.80 12.45 -0.61
CA LYS A 123 -0.85 11.83 0.71
C LYS A 123 -2.14 11.01 0.85
N LEU A 124 -2.00 9.78 1.32
CA LEU A 124 -3.11 8.86 1.58
C LEU A 124 -3.19 8.53 3.07
N THR A 125 -4.42 8.41 3.55
CA THR A 125 -4.71 7.72 4.80
C THR A 125 -4.50 6.21 4.62
N LEU A 126 -4.39 5.48 5.75
CA LEU A 126 -4.32 4.02 5.71
C LEU A 126 -5.57 3.40 5.06
N GLU A 127 -6.74 4.01 5.19
CA GLU A 127 -7.98 3.51 4.60
C GLU A 127 -7.98 3.72 3.08
N GLU A 128 -7.66 4.92 2.60
CA GLU A 128 -7.58 5.19 1.17
C GLU A 128 -6.53 4.31 0.49
N ALA A 129 -5.37 4.12 1.11
CA ALA A 129 -4.32 3.25 0.59
C ALA A 129 -4.77 1.78 0.50
N ARG A 130 -5.55 1.29 1.48
CA ARG A 130 -6.11 -0.07 1.42
C ARG A 130 -7.21 -0.19 0.38
N ARG A 131 -8.10 0.80 0.31
CA ARG A 131 -9.18 0.86 -0.68
C ARG A 131 -8.62 0.86 -2.09
N LEU A 132 -7.58 1.66 -2.35
CA LEU A 132 -6.89 1.71 -3.65
C LEU A 132 -6.45 0.32 -4.12
N ILE A 133 -5.99 -0.53 -3.20
CA ILE A 133 -5.53 -1.89 -3.51
C ILE A 133 -6.70 -2.89 -3.57
N LEU A 134 -7.65 -2.84 -2.63
CA LEU A 134 -8.71 -3.84 -2.51
C LEU A 134 -9.91 -3.59 -3.43
N GLU A 135 -10.29 -2.34 -3.69
CA GLU A 135 -11.46 -2.00 -4.49
C GLU A 135 -11.46 -2.70 -5.86
N PRO A 136 -10.38 -2.66 -6.67
CA PRO A 136 -10.39 -3.34 -7.98
C PRO A 136 -10.37 -4.88 -7.86
N LEU A 137 -9.98 -5.43 -6.71
CA LEU A 137 -10.01 -6.87 -6.44
C LEU A 137 -11.39 -7.35 -5.97
N LEU A 138 -12.04 -6.59 -5.09
CA LEU A 138 -13.31 -6.96 -4.45
C LEU A 138 -14.53 -6.60 -5.30
N PHE A 139 -14.38 -5.56 -6.12
CA PHE A 139 -15.41 -5.02 -7.01
C PHE A 139 -14.83 -4.81 -8.41
N PRO A 140 -14.40 -5.89 -9.10
CA PRO A 140 -13.91 -5.76 -10.46
C PRO A 140 -15.03 -5.18 -11.33
N THR A 141 -14.75 -4.09 -12.05
CA THR A 141 -15.64 -3.63 -13.11
C THR A 141 -15.65 -4.70 -14.20
N LEU A 142 -16.76 -5.42 -14.31
CA LEU A 142 -16.95 -6.39 -15.39
C LEU A 142 -16.79 -5.64 -16.73
N PRO A 143 -15.95 -6.12 -17.64
CA PRO A 143 -15.83 -5.53 -18.98
C PRO A 143 -17.15 -5.58 -19.79
N ASP A 144 -18.15 -6.34 -19.35
CA ASP A 144 -19.47 -6.46 -19.99
C ASP A 144 -20.33 -5.18 -19.93
N ASP A 145 -20.01 -4.19 -19.08
CA ASP A 145 -20.84 -2.96 -18.98
C ASP A 145 -20.62 -2.00 -20.17
N LEU A 146 -19.68 -2.31 -21.08
CA LEU A 146 -19.42 -1.52 -22.30
C LEU A 146 -20.22 -1.98 -23.53
N GLU A 147 -20.99 -3.07 -23.46
CA GLU A 147 -21.81 -3.57 -24.59
C GLU A 147 -23.33 -3.29 -24.44
N ALA A 148 -23.76 -2.47 -23.48
CA ALA A 148 -25.20 -2.23 -23.23
C ALA A 148 -25.71 -0.82 -23.62
N THR A 149 -25.06 -0.11 -24.54
CA THR A 149 -25.60 1.16 -25.08
C THR A 149 -25.37 1.33 -26.58
N VAL A 150 -25.83 0.37 -27.37
CA VAL A 150 -26.28 0.65 -28.75
C VAL A 150 -27.55 -0.16 -29.02
N THR A 151 -28.70 0.46 -28.81
CA THR A 151 -29.95 0.06 -29.49
C THR A 151 -30.69 1.32 -29.89
#